data_AF-A0A8H9GI01-F1
#
_entry.id   AF-A0A8H9GI01-F1
#
_cell.length_a   1.000
_cell.length_b   1.000
_cell.length_c   1.000
_cell.angle_alpha   90.00
_cell.angle_beta   90.00
_cell.angle_gamma   90.00
#
_symmetry.space_group_name_H-M   'P 1'
#
loop_
_entity.id
_entity.type
_entity.pdbx_description
1 polymer ?
#
loop_
_entity_poly.entity_id
_entity_poly.type
_entity_poly.pdbx_seq_one_letter_code
_entity_poly.pdbx_strand_id
1 'polypeptide(L)'
;MPVWALTEILELGHLSVLYRGMHQQDAEEIALAFGVPTKKMMASWLASLNYVRNVAAHHSRLFNRKLQHAPTRPKAGQTPVLDHLRDEKTAKGVFGTYNALAVIAYILPSVDADSNWAKQLAALLRTFPESHALTIASTGAPQGWESLDLWRG
;
A
#
# COMPACT_ATOMS: atom_id res chain seq x y z
N MET A 1 -14.99 -19.63 20.46
CA MET A 1 -14.96 -18.17 20.21
C MET A 1 -15.46 -17.95 18.79
N PRO A 2 -16.47 -17.11 18.57
CA PRO A 2 -16.96 -16.84 17.22
C PRO A 2 -15.90 -16.05 16.42
N VAL A 3 -15.88 -16.24 15.11
CA VAL A 3 -14.86 -15.64 14.22
C VAL A 3 -14.82 -14.12 14.36
N TRP A 4 -15.98 -13.46 14.49
CA TRP A 4 -16.07 -12.01 14.69
C TRP A 4 -15.39 -11.53 15.99
N ALA A 5 -15.42 -12.32 17.07
CA ALA A 5 -14.76 -11.96 18.31
C ALA A 5 -13.25 -12.26 18.26
N LEU A 6 -12.86 -13.27 17.48
CA LEU A 6 -11.45 -13.57 17.25
C LEU A 6 -10.78 -12.44 16.46
N THR A 7 -11.44 -11.92 15.42
CA THR A 7 -10.88 -10.85 14.57
C THR A 7 -10.57 -9.55 15.32
N GLU A 8 -11.25 -9.27 16.43
CA GLU A 8 -10.96 -8.12 17.31
C GLU A 8 -9.61 -8.23 18.04
N ILE A 9 -9.11 -9.46 18.21
CA ILE A 9 -7.87 -9.75 18.96
C ILE A 9 -6.70 -10.02 18.00
N LEU A 10 -6.99 -10.33 16.73
CA LEU A 10 -5.98 -10.66 15.74
C LEU A 10 -5.19 -9.43 15.30
N GLU A 11 -3.86 -9.52 15.40
CA GLU A 11 -2.98 -8.59 14.69
C GLU A 11 -3.14 -8.70 13.16
N LEU A 12 -2.78 -7.62 12.45
CA LEU A 12 -2.82 -7.55 10.99
C LEU A 12 -2.09 -8.73 10.30
N GLY A 13 -1.00 -9.21 10.90
CA GLY A 13 -0.27 -10.39 10.41
C GLY A 13 -1.12 -11.65 10.43
N HIS A 14 -1.91 -11.87 11.49
CA HIS A 14 -2.82 -13.00 11.59
C HIS A 14 -3.99 -12.88 10.61
N LEU A 15 -4.54 -11.67 10.44
CA LEU A 15 -5.57 -11.40 9.43
C LEU A 15 -5.06 -11.71 8.01
N SER A 16 -3.81 -11.35 7.71
CA SER A 16 -3.17 -11.67 6.44
C SER A 16 -3.03 -13.19 6.23
N VAL A 17 -2.75 -13.97 7.28
CA VAL A 17 -2.72 -15.45 7.23
C VAL A 17 -4.11 -16.01 6.97
N LEU A 18 -5.12 -15.54 7.73
CA LEU A 18 -6.50 -15.97 7.60
C LEU A 18 -7.02 -15.74 6.18
N TYR A 19 -6.83 -14.54 5.65
CA TYR A 19 -7.24 -14.17 4.29
C TYR A 19 -6.63 -15.09 3.22
N ARG A 20 -5.34 -15.47 3.35
CA ARG A 20 -4.71 -16.41 2.42
C ARG A 20 -5.38 -17.78 2.45
N GLY A 21 -5.80 -18.24 3.63
CA GLY A 21 -6.44 -19.53 3.86
C GLY A 21 -7.91 -19.61 3.43
N MET A 22 -8.57 -18.49 3.15
CA MET A 22 -9.97 -18.46 2.70
C MET A 22 -10.18 -19.17 1.36
N HIS A 23 -11.41 -19.64 1.09
CA HIS A 23 -11.78 -20.10 -0.25
C HIS A 23 -11.63 -18.97 -1.28
N GLN A 24 -11.38 -19.34 -2.55
CA GLN A 24 -11.12 -18.37 -3.60
C GLN A 24 -12.26 -17.37 -3.74
N GLN A 25 -13.51 -17.85 -3.76
CA GLN A 25 -14.71 -17.04 -3.95
C GLN A 25 -14.87 -16.01 -2.83
N ASP A 26 -14.88 -16.45 -1.57
CA ASP A 26 -15.03 -15.55 -0.41
C ASP A 26 -13.93 -14.48 -0.35
N ALA A 27 -12.68 -14.87 -0.62
CA ALA A 27 -11.56 -13.94 -0.57
C ALA A 27 -11.59 -12.93 -1.72
N GLU A 28 -12.05 -13.34 -2.91
CA GLU A 28 -12.26 -12.44 -4.04
C GLU A 28 -13.40 -11.46 -3.79
N GLU A 29 -14.49 -11.89 -3.18
CA GLU A 29 -15.58 -11.00 -2.78
C GLU A 29 -15.07 -9.89 -1.85
N ILE A 30 -14.28 -10.25 -0.84
CA ILE A 30 -13.61 -9.28 0.03
C ILE A 30 -12.66 -8.39 -0.78
N ALA A 31 -11.81 -8.96 -1.65
CA ALA A 31 -10.88 -8.16 -2.45
C ALA A 31 -11.61 -7.08 -3.26
N LEU A 32 -12.71 -7.46 -3.92
CA LEU A 32 -13.53 -6.57 -4.74
C LEU A 32 -14.20 -5.48 -3.92
N ALA A 33 -14.62 -5.75 -2.68
CA ALA A 33 -15.14 -4.74 -1.76
C ALA A 33 -14.12 -3.63 -1.45
N PHE A 34 -12.82 -3.94 -1.51
CA PHE A 34 -11.72 -2.97 -1.39
C PHE A 34 -11.22 -2.43 -2.75
N GLY A 35 -11.95 -2.69 -3.84
CA GLY A 35 -11.53 -2.32 -5.19
C GLY A 35 -10.29 -3.08 -5.68
N VAL A 36 -9.94 -4.21 -5.06
CA VAL A 36 -8.77 -5.02 -5.42
C VAL A 36 -9.19 -6.13 -6.39
N PRO A 37 -8.61 -6.21 -7.60
CA PRO A 37 -9.14 -7.07 -8.65
C PRO A 37 -9.10 -8.58 -8.41
N THR A 38 -8.21 -9.08 -7.53
CA THR A 38 -8.04 -10.53 -7.31
C THR A 38 -7.61 -10.84 -5.88
N LYS A 39 -7.97 -12.03 -5.39
CA LYS A 39 -7.46 -12.56 -4.10
C LYS A 39 -5.94 -12.48 -4.01
N LYS A 40 -5.24 -12.89 -5.07
CA LYS A 40 -3.77 -12.93 -5.09
C LYS A 40 -3.17 -11.53 -4.89
N MET A 41 -3.76 -10.52 -5.52
CA MET A 41 -3.30 -9.13 -5.38
C MET A 41 -3.57 -8.60 -3.98
N MET A 42 -4.76 -8.81 -3.43
CA MET A 42 -5.10 -8.42 -2.06
C MET A 42 -4.18 -9.11 -1.03
N ALA A 43 -3.91 -10.40 -1.19
CA ALA A 43 -2.97 -11.12 -0.32
C ALA A 43 -1.55 -10.53 -0.38
N SER A 44 -1.09 -10.13 -1.56
CA SER A 44 0.21 -9.45 -1.74
C SER A 44 0.22 -8.06 -1.09
N TRP A 45 -0.89 -7.32 -1.19
CA TRP A 45 -1.02 -6.00 -0.58
C TRP A 45 -1.04 -6.11 0.94
N LEU A 46 -1.85 -7.00 1.53
CA LEU A 46 -1.87 -7.27 2.98
C LEU A 46 -0.48 -7.66 3.52
N ALA A 47 0.28 -8.47 2.79
CA ALA A 47 1.65 -8.81 3.19
C ALA A 47 2.58 -7.59 3.18
N SER A 48 2.44 -6.72 2.17
CA SER A 48 3.19 -5.45 2.09
C SER A 48 2.83 -4.49 3.22
N LEU A 49 1.54 -4.32 3.50
CA LEU A 49 1.05 -3.46 4.58
C LEU A 49 1.51 -3.94 5.95
N ASN A 50 1.42 -5.25 6.21
CA ASN A 50 1.92 -5.83 7.45
C ASN A 50 3.42 -5.59 7.64
N TYR A 51 4.21 -5.72 6.56
CA TYR A 51 5.64 -5.41 6.59
C TYR A 51 5.90 -3.94 6.93
N VAL A 52 5.24 -3.01 6.24
CA VAL A 52 5.40 -1.56 6.47
C VAL A 52 4.99 -1.17 7.88
N ARG A 53 3.85 -1.70 8.37
CA ARG A 53 3.38 -1.51 9.75
C ARG A 53 4.44 -1.96 10.76
N ASN A 54 5.03 -3.13 10.56
CA ASN A 54 6.04 -3.66 11.49
C ASN A 54 7.31 -2.82 11.48
N VAL A 55 7.80 -2.39 10.31
CA VAL A 55 8.95 -1.48 10.22
C VAL A 55 8.65 -0.16 10.95
N ALA A 56 7.45 0.40 10.78
CA ALA A 56 7.03 1.62 11.47
C ALA A 56 6.94 1.44 13.00
N ALA A 57 6.35 0.33 13.47
CA ALA A 57 6.23 0.00 14.90
C ALA A 57 7.59 -0.21 15.58
N HIS A 58 8.60 -0.65 14.84
CA HIS A 58 9.99 -0.74 15.31
C HIS A 58 10.78 0.55 15.10
N HIS A 59 10.12 1.68 14.81
CA HIS A 59 10.73 2.99 14.53
C HIS A 59 11.87 2.93 13.51
N SER A 60 11.76 1.97 12.58
CA SER A 60 12.80 1.70 11.60
C SER A 60 12.58 2.55 10.35
N ARG A 61 13.68 2.83 9.65
CA ARG A 61 13.66 3.65 8.44
C ARG A 61 12.91 2.97 7.30
N LEU A 62 11.88 3.64 6.77
CA LEU A 62 11.17 3.20 5.57
C LEU A 62 11.84 3.72 4.28
N PHE A 63 12.29 4.98 4.25
CA PHE A 63 12.91 5.55 3.04
C PHE A 63 14.24 4.86 2.70
N ASN A 64 14.53 4.75 1.40
CA ASN A 64 15.71 4.05 0.87
C ASN A 64 15.82 2.57 1.29
N ARG A 65 14.70 1.95 1.70
CA ARG A 65 14.62 0.53 2.04
C ARG A 65 13.94 -0.24 0.91
N LYS A 66 14.50 -1.40 0.58
CA LYS A 66 13.85 -2.37 -0.30
C LYS A 66 12.75 -3.08 0.50
N LEU A 67 11.49 -2.88 0.15
CA LEU A 67 10.38 -3.66 0.68
C LEU A 67 10.63 -5.14 0.39
N GLN A 68 10.65 -5.97 1.44
CA GLN A 68 10.73 -7.43 1.27
C GLN A 68 9.48 -7.96 0.57
N HIS A 69 8.33 -7.35 0.87
CA HIS A 69 7.06 -7.63 0.24
C HIS A 69 6.60 -6.36 -0.48
N ALA A 70 7.10 -6.14 -1.70
CA ALA A 70 6.54 -5.09 -2.55
C ALA A 70 5.13 -5.51 -3.01
N PRO A 71 4.14 -4.59 -3.01
CA PRO A 71 2.80 -4.93 -3.43
C PRO A 71 2.80 -5.26 -4.93
N THR A 72 2.04 -6.28 -5.32
CA THR A 72 1.84 -6.63 -6.73
C THR A 72 1.17 -5.47 -7.46
N ARG A 73 1.61 -5.18 -8.69
CA ARG A 73 1.08 -4.09 -9.50
C ARG A 73 -0.12 -4.54 -10.35
N PRO A 74 -1.20 -3.75 -10.45
CA PRO A 74 -2.30 -4.02 -11.37
C PRO A 74 -1.84 -4.12 -12.83
N LYS A 75 -2.64 -4.80 -13.66
CA LYS A 75 -2.49 -4.72 -15.12
C LYS A 75 -2.92 -3.34 -15.61
N ALA A 76 -2.45 -2.95 -16.80
CA ALA A 76 -2.83 -1.69 -17.45
C ALA A 76 -4.35 -1.50 -17.43
N GLY A 77 -4.82 -0.35 -16.94
CA GLY A 77 -6.24 0.00 -16.93
C GLY A 77 -7.10 -0.81 -15.97
N GLN A 78 -6.55 -1.80 -15.26
CA GLN A 78 -7.29 -2.58 -14.28
C GLN A 78 -7.56 -1.75 -13.02
N THR A 79 -6.63 -0.86 -12.66
CA THR A 79 -6.77 0.11 -11.58
C THR A 79 -6.10 1.42 -12.02
N PRO A 80 -6.78 2.27 -12.81
CA PRO A 80 -6.16 3.43 -13.48
C PRO A 80 -5.40 4.37 -12.55
N VAL A 81 -5.93 4.61 -11.35
CA VAL A 81 -5.30 5.49 -10.33
C VAL A 81 -3.93 4.97 -9.84
N LEU A 82 -3.66 3.67 -9.99
CA LEU A 82 -2.39 3.02 -9.63
C LEU A 82 -1.52 2.65 -10.85
N ASP A 83 -1.94 2.98 -12.08
CA ASP A 83 -1.19 2.60 -13.28
C ASP A 83 0.24 3.18 -13.30
N HIS A 84 0.44 4.35 -12.70
CA HIS A 84 1.74 5.00 -12.54
C HIS A 84 2.79 4.14 -11.81
N LEU A 85 2.38 3.13 -11.03
CA LEU A 85 3.30 2.21 -10.38
C LEU A 85 3.98 1.27 -11.39
N ARG A 86 3.44 1.11 -12.60
CA ARG A 86 3.92 0.12 -13.59
C ARG A 86 5.16 0.56 -14.35
N ASP A 87 5.32 1.86 -14.57
CA ASP A 87 6.34 2.42 -15.46
C ASP A 87 7.75 2.45 -14.85
N GLU A 88 7.86 2.07 -13.57
CA GLU A 88 9.12 2.09 -12.84
C GLU A 88 9.98 0.86 -13.09
N LYS A 89 11.18 1.11 -13.65
CA LYS A 89 12.25 0.11 -13.90
C LYS A 89 13.37 0.19 -12.87
N THR A 90 13.39 1.22 -12.03
CA THR A 90 14.43 1.38 -11.01
C THR A 90 14.14 0.47 -9.80
N ALA A 91 15.18 -0.04 -9.14
CA ALA A 91 14.99 -0.85 -7.92
C ALA A 91 14.22 -0.08 -6.83
N LYS A 92 14.41 1.25 -6.76
CA LYS A 92 13.68 2.14 -5.88
C LYS A 92 12.21 2.29 -6.28
N GLY A 93 11.90 2.44 -7.57
CA GLY A 93 10.50 2.47 -8.03
C GLY A 93 9.80 1.11 -7.93
N VAL A 94 10.53 -0.01 -7.98
CA VAL A 94 9.97 -1.37 -7.86
C VAL A 94 9.74 -1.81 -6.42
N PHE A 95 10.68 -1.51 -5.54
CA PHE A 95 10.64 -2.00 -4.16
C PHE A 95 10.61 -0.88 -3.12
N GLY A 96 10.47 0.37 -3.55
CA GLY A 96 10.42 1.52 -2.64
C GLY A 96 9.10 1.58 -1.89
N THR A 97 9.15 2.22 -0.73
CA THR A 97 8.01 2.43 0.18
C THR A 97 6.83 3.11 -0.49
N TYR A 98 7.08 3.96 -1.50
CA TYR A 98 6.02 4.66 -2.23
C TYR A 98 4.94 3.70 -2.77
N ASN A 99 5.31 2.51 -3.26
CA ASN A 99 4.35 1.53 -3.74
C ASN A 99 3.35 1.12 -2.64
N ALA A 100 3.83 0.89 -1.42
CA ALA A 100 2.96 0.54 -0.30
C ALA A 100 2.11 1.74 0.14
N LEU A 101 2.69 2.95 0.16
CA LEU A 101 1.95 4.18 0.47
C LEU A 101 0.82 4.44 -0.52
N ALA A 102 1.07 4.26 -1.81
CA ALA A 102 0.08 4.40 -2.87
C ALA A 102 -1.05 3.38 -2.73
N VAL A 103 -0.72 2.12 -2.38
CA VAL A 103 -1.72 1.08 -2.09
C VAL A 103 -2.56 1.42 -0.86
N ILE A 104 -1.97 1.98 0.22
CA ILE A 104 -2.75 2.44 1.38
C ILE A 104 -3.71 3.56 0.96
N ALA A 105 -3.21 4.57 0.23
CA ALA A 105 -4.04 5.68 -0.26
C ALA A 105 -5.22 5.20 -1.12
N TYR A 106 -5.04 4.11 -1.85
CA TYR A 106 -6.09 3.51 -2.67
C TYR A 106 -7.12 2.70 -1.88
N ILE A 107 -6.70 1.88 -0.92
CA ILE A 107 -7.60 0.98 -0.17
C ILE A 107 -8.39 1.74 0.90
N LEU A 108 -7.76 2.73 1.54
CA LEU A 108 -8.32 3.36 2.74
C LEU A 108 -9.69 4.02 2.53
N PRO A 109 -9.99 4.67 1.38
CA PRO A 109 -11.34 5.18 1.10
C PRO A 109 -12.44 4.10 1.09
N SER A 110 -12.12 2.83 0.83
CA SER A 110 -13.06 1.72 0.94
C SER A 110 -13.37 1.32 2.40
N VAL A 111 -12.54 1.77 3.35
CA VAL A 111 -12.75 1.57 4.80
C VAL A 111 -13.41 2.78 5.43
N ASP A 112 -12.90 3.96 5.10
CA ASP A 112 -13.32 5.24 5.64
C ASP A 112 -13.33 6.26 4.50
N ALA A 113 -14.52 6.53 3.97
CA ALA A 113 -14.71 7.43 2.84
C ALA A 113 -14.36 8.90 3.17
N ASP A 114 -14.41 9.27 4.45
CA ASP A 114 -14.07 10.62 4.93
C ASP A 114 -12.59 10.75 5.32
N SER A 115 -11.79 9.71 5.05
CA SER A 115 -10.39 9.68 5.41
C SER A 115 -9.59 10.77 4.71
N ASN A 116 -8.98 11.66 5.50
CA ASN A 116 -8.04 12.67 5.01
C ASN A 116 -6.59 12.16 4.93
N TRP A 117 -6.37 10.85 5.11
CA TRP A 117 -5.04 10.26 5.23
C TRP A 117 -4.16 10.53 4.00
N ALA A 118 -4.70 10.36 2.79
CA ALA A 118 -3.93 10.61 1.56
C ALA A 118 -3.45 12.06 1.47
N LYS A 119 -4.30 13.02 1.89
CA LYS A 119 -3.96 14.45 1.94
C LYS A 119 -2.88 14.74 2.97
N GLN A 120 -3.02 14.19 4.18
CA GLN A 120 -2.05 14.32 5.26
C GLN A 120 -0.70 13.71 4.88
N LEU A 121 -0.71 12.53 4.26
CA LEU A 121 0.50 11.89 3.78
C LEU A 121 1.16 12.74 2.67
N ALA A 122 0.38 13.24 1.70
CA ALA A 122 0.93 14.10 0.66
C ALA A 122 1.57 15.37 1.25
N ALA A 123 0.92 16.01 2.22
CA ALA A 123 1.49 17.14 2.95
C ALA A 123 2.79 16.75 3.68
N LEU A 124 2.84 15.59 4.34
CA LEU A 124 4.05 15.08 4.98
C LEU A 124 5.18 14.82 3.98
N LEU A 125 4.89 14.19 2.84
CA LEU A 125 5.87 13.91 1.79
C LEU A 125 6.44 15.18 1.14
N ARG A 126 5.68 16.30 1.12
CA ARG A 126 6.21 17.61 0.71
C ARG A 126 7.23 18.19 1.69
N THR A 127 7.16 17.80 2.96
CA THR A 127 8.17 18.20 3.97
C THR A 127 9.40 17.28 3.96
N PHE A 128 9.47 16.31 3.04
CA PHE A 128 10.58 15.38 2.98
C PHE A 128 11.90 16.12 2.72
N PRO A 129 12.97 15.84 3.50
CA PRO A 129 14.21 16.58 3.40
C PRO A 129 14.83 16.42 2.02
N GLU A 130 15.15 17.56 1.38
CA GLU A 130 15.89 17.60 0.13
C GLU A 130 17.37 17.87 0.42
N SER A 131 18.21 16.94 0.00
CA SER A 131 19.66 17.05 0.02
C SER A 131 20.24 16.35 -1.20
N HIS A 132 21.53 16.58 -1.49
CA HIS A 132 22.23 15.91 -2.58
C HIS A 132 22.12 14.37 -2.54
N ALA A 133 22.01 13.77 -1.35
CA ALA A 133 21.94 12.32 -1.16
C ALA A 133 20.52 11.78 -0.91
N LEU A 134 19.56 12.63 -0.57
CA LEU A 134 18.23 12.23 -0.12
C LEU A 134 17.17 13.17 -0.68
N THR A 135 16.27 12.63 -1.49
CA THR A 135 15.09 13.30 -2.03
C THR A 135 13.90 12.36 -1.96
N ILE A 136 12.70 12.83 -2.29
CA ILE A 136 11.50 12.00 -2.33
C ILE A 136 11.65 10.77 -3.24
N ALA A 137 12.47 10.86 -4.29
CA ALA A 137 12.78 9.73 -5.17
C ALA A 137 13.45 8.55 -4.44
N SER A 138 14.08 8.79 -3.28
CA SER A 138 14.60 7.72 -2.42
C SER A 138 13.51 6.87 -1.76
N THR A 139 12.25 7.31 -1.79
CA THR A 139 11.09 6.48 -1.40
C THR A 139 10.57 5.62 -2.56
N GLY A 140 11.03 5.87 -3.78
CA GLY A 140 10.49 5.28 -5.01
C GLY A 140 9.33 6.04 -5.63
N ALA A 141 9.04 7.25 -5.16
CA ALA A 141 8.03 8.11 -5.78
C ALA A 141 8.47 8.55 -7.18
N PRO A 142 7.58 8.47 -8.19
CA PRO A 142 7.88 8.94 -9.53
C PRO A 142 7.99 10.47 -9.57
N GLN A 143 8.60 10.99 -10.63
CA GLN A 143 8.62 12.43 -10.87
C GLN A 143 7.19 12.96 -11.03
N GLY A 144 6.87 14.08 -10.38
CA GLY A 144 5.54 14.68 -10.45
C GLY A 144 4.44 13.90 -9.74
N TRP A 145 4.79 13.00 -8.80
CA TRP A 145 3.82 12.19 -8.05
C TRP A 145 2.67 13.02 -7.45
N GLU A 146 2.92 14.25 -7.00
CA GLU A 146 1.92 15.16 -6.43
C GLU A 146 0.79 15.50 -7.40
N SER A 147 1.06 15.43 -8.70
CA SER A 147 0.09 15.71 -9.74
C SER A 147 -0.75 14.49 -10.13
N LEU A 148 -0.50 13.31 -9.54
CA LEU A 148 -1.29 12.11 -9.84
C LEU A 148 -2.66 12.19 -9.16
N ASP A 149 -3.68 11.66 -9.82
CA ASP A 149 -5.07 11.69 -9.30
C ASP A 149 -5.20 11.06 -7.91
N LEU A 150 -4.37 10.07 -7.58
CA LEU A 150 -4.32 9.45 -6.24
C LEU A 150 -4.08 10.47 -5.11
N TRP A 151 -3.36 11.55 -5.40
CA TRP A 151 -2.93 12.57 -4.42
C TRP A 151 -3.64 13.91 -4.61
N ARG A 152 -4.55 14.00 -5.59
CA ARG A 152 -5.41 15.17 -5.81
C ARG A 152 -6.65 15.04 -4.94
N GLY A 153 -6.52 15.41 -3.67
CA GLY A 153 -7.60 15.44 -2.68
C GLY A 153 -7.39 16.56 -1.69
#